data_AF-A0A850ZE98-F1
#
_entry.id   AF-A0A850ZE98-F1
#
_cell.length_a   1.000
_cell.length_b   1.000
_cell.length_c   1.000
_cell.angle_alpha   90.00
_cell.angle_beta   90.00
_cell.angle_gamma   90.00
#
_symmetry.space_group_name_H-M   'P 1'
#
loop_
_entity.id
_entity.type
_entity.pdbx_description
1 polymer ?
#
loop_
_entity_poly.entity_id
_entity_poly.type
_entity_poly.pdbx_seq_one_letter_code
_entity_poly.pdbx_strand_id
1 'polypeptide(L)' 'MRILPVLCALLLLMLQGVTGLSPVRASAQNCERRGGFCSHRSCPPGITRIGLCSEQEFCCRM' A
#
# COMPACT_ATOMS: atom_id res chain seq x y z
N MET A 1 -25.90 31.37 -11.40
CA MET A 1 -24.96 31.33 -10.27
C MET A 1 -24.92 29.91 -9.67
N ARG A 2 -24.16 28.98 -10.27
CA ARG A 2 -24.05 27.56 -9.81
C ARG A 2 -22.62 27.01 -9.95
N ILE A 3 -21.62 27.89 -9.95
CA ILE A 3 -20.21 27.52 -10.17
C ILE A 3 -19.62 26.83 -8.92
N LEU A 4 -20.05 27.24 -7.73
CA LEU A 4 -19.57 26.69 -6.46
C LEU A 4 -19.73 25.16 -6.32
N PRO A 5 -20.90 24.54 -6.59
CA PRO A 5 -21.05 23.09 -6.51
C PRO A 5 -20.24 22.34 -7.57
N VAL A 6 -20.07 22.93 -8.76
CA VAL A 6 -19.27 22.35 -9.85
C VAL A 6 -17.79 22.33 -9.47
N LEU A 7 -17.29 23.41 -8.86
CA LEU A 7 -15.92 23.50 -8.37
C LEU A 7 -15.65 22.46 -7.27
N CYS A 8 -16.61 22.28 -6.36
CA CYS A 8 -16.51 21.31 -5.28
C CYS A 8 -16.49 19.86 -5.79
N ALA A 9 -17.33 19.54 -6.78
CA ALA A 9 -17.34 18.23 -7.42
C ALA A 9 -16.00 17.92 -8.12
N LEU A 10 -15.43 18.91 -8.82
CA LEU A 10 -14.10 18.80 -9.44
C LEU A 10 -13.00 18.56 -8.40
N LEU A 11 -13.01 19.31 -7.29
CA LEU A 11 -12.04 19.13 -6.20
C LEU A 11 -12.13 17.74 -5.57
N LEU A 12 -13.35 17.24 -5.33
CA LEU A 12 -13.56 15.90 -4.78
C LEU A 12 -13.10 14.80 -5.74
N LEU A 13 -13.34 14.95 -7.05
CA LEU A 13 -12.85 14.01 -8.08
C LEU A 13 -11.31 13.94 -8.10
N MET A 14 -10.63 15.08 -7.98
CA MET A 14 -9.16 15.11 -7.90
C MET A 14 -8.65 14.45 -6.61
N LEU A 15 -9.40 14.55 -5.50
CA LEU A 15 -9.06 13.91 -4.24
C LEU A 15 -9.26 12.37 -4.26
N GLN A 16 -10.25 11.88 -5.02
CA GLN A 16 -10.53 10.45 -5.18
C GLN A 16 -9.42 9.71 -5.95
N GLY A 17 -8.61 10.41 -6.74
CA GLY A 17 -7.42 9.82 -7.37
C GLY A 17 -6.32 9.40 -6.38
N VAL A 18 -6.35 9.94 -5.14
CA VAL A 18 -5.37 9.66 -4.07
C VAL A 18 -5.87 8.62 -3.06
N THR A 19 -7.15 8.22 -3.12
CA THR A 19 -7.69 7.20 -2.21
C THR A 19 -7.48 5.75 -2.69
N GLY A 20 -6.87 5.56 -3.86
CA GLY A 20 -6.32 4.25 -4.24
C GLY A 20 -5.17 3.91 -3.31
N LEU A 21 -5.28 2.80 -2.58
CA LEU A 21 -4.31 2.33 -1.58
C LEU A 21 -2.88 2.66 -2.00
N SER A 22 -2.17 3.43 -1.16
CA SER A 22 -0.75 3.70 -1.38
C SER A 22 -0.04 2.40 -1.76
N PRO A 23 0.79 2.37 -2.83
CA PRO A 23 1.39 1.14 -3.36
C PRO A 23 2.10 0.30 -2.28
N VAL A 24 2.66 0.96 -1.27
CA VAL A 24 3.24 0.31 -0.08
C VAL A 24 2.20 -0.45 0.75
N ARG A 25 1.04 0.16 1.02
CA ARG A 25 -0.07 -0.51 1.75
C ARG A 25 -0.64 -1.68 0.96
N ALA A 26 -0.77 -1.53 -0.36
CA ALA A 26 -1.25 -2.61 -1.22
C ALA A 26 -0.30 -3.82 -1.21
N SER A 27 1.02 -3.55 -1.21
CA SER A 27 2.05 -4.57 -1.16
C SER A 27 2.10 -5.29 0.19
N ALA A 28 2.00 -4.55 1.31
CA ALA A 28 1.93 -5.11 2.65
C ALA A 28 0.70 -6.03 2.82
N GLN A 29 -0.49 -5.55 2.44
CA GLN A 29 -1.72 -6.36 2.48
C GLN A 29 -1.63 -7.61 1.61
N ASN A 30 -0.92 -7.55 0.48
CA ASN A 30 -0.70 -8.72 -0.36
C ASN A 30 0.26 -9.73 0.31
N CYS A 31 1.30 -9.25 1.00
CA CYS A 31 2.19 -10.09 1.79
C CYS A 31 1.42 -10.83 2.90
N GLU A 32 0.60 -10.10 3.65
CA GLU A 32 -0.24 -10.66 4.72
C GLU A 32 -1.26 -11.67 4.19
N ARG A 33 -1.93 -11.37 3.06
CA ARG A 33 -2.84 -12.33 2.40
C ARG A 33 -2.16 -13.60 1.93
N ARG A 34 -0.85 -13.56 1.65
CA ARG A 34 -0.04 -14.75 1.33
C ARG A 34 0.44 -15.50 2.58
N GLY A 35 0.01 -15.10 3.78
CA GLY A 35 0.44 -15.67 5.05
C GLY A 35 1.86 -15.28 5.45
N GLY A 36 2.37 -14.17 4.90
CA GLY A 36 3.66 -13.59 5.26
C GLY A 36 3.52 -12.34 6.13
N PHE A 37 4.65 -11.74 6.49
CA PHE A 37 4.74 -10.46 7.19
C PHE A 37 5.84 -9.59 6.59
N CYS A 38 5.74 -8.28 6.77
CA CYS A 38 6.76 -7.34 6.33
C CYS A 38 7.83 -7.17 7.42
N SER A 39 9.11 -7.24 7.02
CA SER A 39 10.25 -7.05 7.92
C SER A 39 11.25 -6.06 7.34
N HIS A 40 11.74 -5.15 8.17
CA HIS A 40 12.68 -4.10 7.76
C HIS A 40 14.09 -4.68 7.57
N ARG A 41 14.75 -4.36 6.45
CA ARG A 41 16.13 -4.77 6.07
C ARG A 41 16.44 -6.27 5.94
N SER A 42 15.79 -7.19 6.64
CA SER A 42 16.00 -8.62 6.48
C SER A 42 14.86 -9.45 7.08
N CYS A 43 14.75 -10.73 6.69
CA CYS A 43 13.89 -11.70 7.36
C CYS A 43 14.63 -12.32 8.58
N PRO A 44 13.91 -12.66 9.66
CA PRO A 44 14.48 -13.38 10.79
C PRO A 44 15.11 -14.72 10.40
N PRO A 45 16.06 -15.26 11.19
CA PRO A 45 16.63 -16.59 10.93
C PRO A 45 15.54 -17.66 10.94
N GLY A 46 15.59 -18.58 9.96
CA GLY A 46 14.55 -19.60 9.77
C GLY A 46 13.30 -19.14 9.00
N ILE A 47 13.28 -17.89 8.51
CA ILE A 47 12.19 -17.34 7.70
C ILE A 47 12.70 -17.02 6.29
N THR A 48 11.93 -17.38 5.28
CA THR A 48 12.28 -17.18 3.87
C THR A 48 11.76 -15.84 3.35
N ARG A 49 12.57 -15.13 2.56
CA ARG A 49 12.13 -13.96 1.79
C ARG A 49 11.36 -14.42 0.55
N ILE A 50 10.10 -14.01 0.44
CA ILE A 50 9.19 -14.35 -0.67
C ILE A 50 8.79 -13.15 -1.54
N GLY A 51 9.29 -11.96 -1.22
CA GLY A 51 9.00 -10.72 -1.95
C GLY A 51 9.46 -9.46 -1.23
N LEU A 52 8.83 -8.34 -1.57
CA LEU A 52 9.05 -7.00 -1.02
C LEU A 52 7.71 -6.40 -0.62
N CYS A 53 7.65 -5.73 0.53
CA CYS A 53 6.53 -4.87 0.92
C CYS A 53 6.77 -3.41 0.52
N SER A 54 8.03 -2.96 0.55
CA SER A 54 8.49 -1.62 0.17
C SER A 54 9.96 -1.66 -0.23
N GLU A 55 10.58 -0.54 -0.59
CA GLU A 55 12.02 -0.48 -0.92
C GLU A 55 12.92 -0.98 0.23
N GLN A 56 12.48 -0.80 1.48
CA GLN A 56 13.25 -1.14 2.69
C GLN A 56 12.66 -2.32 3.47
N GLU A 57 11.55 -2.88 3.01
CA GLU A 57 10.80 -3.94 3.70
C GLU A 57 10.64 -5.18 2.83
N PHE A 58 11.03 -6.32 3.38
CA PHE A 58 10.92 -7.62 2.74
C PHE A 58 9.65 -8.33 3.17
N CYS A 59 9.01 -9.02 2.22
CA CYS A 59 7.92 -9.93 2.54
C CYS A 59 8.52 -11.29 2.95
N CYS A 60 8.29 -11.68 4.19
CA CYS A 60 8.88 -12.83 4.86
C CYS A 60 7.80 -13.88 5.17
N ARG A 61 8.11 -15.16 4.99
CA ARG A 61 7.20 -16.28 5.26
C ARG A 61 7.99 -17.48 5.77
N MET A 62 7.43 -18.20 6.76
CA MET A 62 7.99 -19.47 7.23
C MET A 62 8.11 -20.46 6.06
#